data_AF-A0A9D9X159-F1
#
_entry.id   AF-A0A9D9X159-F1
#
_cell.length_a   1.000
_cell.length_b   1.000
_cell.length_c   1.000
_cell.angle_alpha   90.00
_cell.angle_beta   90.00
_cell.angle_gamma   90.00
#
_symmetry.space_group_name_H-M   'P 1'
#
loop_
_entity.id
_entity.type
_entity.pdbx_description
1 polymer ?
#
loop_
_entity_poly.entity_id
_entity_poly.type
_entity_poly.pdbx_seq_one_letter_code
_entity_poly.pdbx_strand_id
1 'polypeptide(L)'
;MKLFQPAAMFVIAIAIFTGTANAQKKPVKKPTTKKPPATKTVVPPLDVRAAREKVDVQLSNVNDFEKKLALIAQGLEVADADAKAGRLKPETAAKITAKKAEIVDAIRNIRVGLGNLESEFRTKPVLAKYLPSIQGITDLSAEAEDFAIAGKFVDSKTPLRSIAQKLTDTLAVLPR
;
A
#
# COMPACT_ATOMS: atom_id res chain seq x y z
N MET A 1 32.56 -51.83 32.95
CA MET A 1 32.76 -52.17 31.53
C MET A 1 33.17 -50.91 30.79
N LYS A 2 34.37 -50.92 30.22
CA LYS A 2 35.00 -49.83 29.45
C LYS A 2 34.80 -50.08 27.94
N LEU A 3 35.15 -49.05 27.17
CA LEU A 3 35.37 -48.99 25.71
C LEU A 3 34.08 -48.79 24.88
N PHE A 4 34.01 -47.88 23.90
CA PHE A 4 34.97 -47.59 22.82
C PHE A 4 34.77 -46.18 22.23
N GLN A 5 35.87 -45.43 22.09
CA GLN A 5 36.22 -44.65 20.89
C GLN A 5 37.62 -45.13 20.49
N PRO A 6 37.97 -45.19 19.19
CA PRO A 6 38.82 -44.11 18.67
C PRO A 6 38.63 -43.76 17.19
N ALA A 7 39.22 -42.60 16.87
CA ALA A 7 39.39 -41.97 15.57
C ALA A 7 40.25 -42.76 14.57
N ALA A 8 40.18 -42.38 13.29
CA ALA A 8 41.24 -42.65 12.31
C ALA A 8 41.48 -41.43 11.40
N MET A 9 42.69 -40.88 11.54
CA MET A 9 43.44 -39.94 10.68
C MET A 9 43.82 -40.62 9.33
N PHE A 10 43.74 -39.95 8.17
CA PHE A 10 44.70 -39.06 7.50
C PHE A 10 45.69 -39.75 6.51
N VAL A 11 45.73 -39.21 5.27
CA VAL A 11 46.87 -39.03 4.32
C VAL A 11 47.24 -40.05 3.21
N ILE A 12 47.01 -39.59 1.96
CA ILE A 12 47.89 -39.46 0.74
C ILE A 12 48.67 -40.68 0.22
N ALA A 13 48.51 -40.99 -1.09
CA ALA A 13 49.60 -41.00 -2.09
C ALA A 13 49.19 -41.46 -3.53
N ILE A 14 49.52 -40.58 -4.50
CA ILE A 14 50.23 -40.84 -5.78
C ILE A 14 49.48 -41.48 -6.99
N ALA A 15 49.71 -40.81 -8.13
CA ALA A 15 49.15 -40.94 -9.47
C ALA A 15 49.64 -42.12 -10.30
N ILE A 16 48.86 -42.55 -11.31
CA ILE A 16 49.37 -43.00 -12.61
C ILE A 16 48.37 -42.61 -13.73
N PHE A 17 48.89 -41.89 -14.72
CA PHE A 17 48.28 -41.63 -16.04
C PHE A 17 48.37 -42.89 -16.91
N THR A 18 47.27 -43.33 -17.54
CA THR A 18 47.31 -44.02 -18.84
C THR A 18 46.13 -43.56 -19.70
N GLY A 19 46.45 -42.92 -20.81
CA GLY A 19 45.49 -42.55 -21.83
C GLY A 19 45.15 -43.74 -22.72
N THR A 20 43.86 -43.86 -23.06
CA THR A 20 43.45 -44.40 -24.34
C THR A 20 42.41 -43.46 -24.93
N ALA A 21 42.82 -42.79 -26.00
CA ALA A 21 41.95 -41.98 -26.83
C ALA A 21 41.05 -42.92 -27.62
N ASN A 22 39.73 -42.80 -27.44
CA ASN A 22 38.78 -43.39 -28.36
C ASN A 22 37.88 -42.29 -28.92
N ALA A 23 38.14 -41.95 -30.19
CA ALA A 23 37.46 -40.92 -30.93
C ALA A 23 36.03 -41.38 -31.30
N GLN A 24 35.06 -41.13 -30.42
CA GLN A 24 33.64 -41.23 -30.77
C GLN A 24 33.21 -39.97 -31.52
N LYS A 25 33.07 -40.11 -32.84
CA LYS A 25 32.37 -39.15 -33.70
C LYS A 25 30.91 -39.04 -33.27
N LYS A 26 30.60 -38.07 -32.41
CA LYS A 26 29.21 -37.66 -32.14
C LYS A 26 28.66 -36.91 -33.37
N PRO A 27 27.47 -37.27 -33.89
CA PRO A 27 26.82 -36.47 -34.91
C PRO A 27 26.49 -35.09 -34.33
N VAL A 28 27.04 -34.05 -34.97
CA VAL A 28 26.74 -32.64 -34.67
C VAL A 28 25.26 -32.39 -34.98
N LYS A 29 24.41 -32.42 -33.94
CA LYS A 29 23.09 -31.80 -34.03
C LYS A 29 23.31 -30.28 -34.07
N LYS A 30 23.02 -29.67 -35.22
CA LYS A 30 22.94 -28.21 -35.38
C LYS A 30 22.17 -27.62 -34.20
N PRO A 31 22.71 -26.60 -33.49
CA PRO A 31 21.93 -25.87 -32.51
C PRO A 31 20.86 -25.10 -33.27
N THR A 32 19.62 -25.59 -33.22
CA THR A 32 18.46 -24.75 -33.55
C THR A 32 18.40 -23.69 -32.46
N THR A 33 18.76 -22.46 -32.82
CA THR A 33 18.58 -21.26 -32.01
C THR A 33 17.13 -21.22 -31.57
N LYS A 34 16.85 -21.62 -30.33
CA LYS A 34 15.53 -21.44 -29.72
C LYS A 34 15.31 -19.93 -29.64
N LYS A 35 14.47 -19.42 -30.54
CA LYS A 35 13.93 -18.06 -30.48
C LYS A 35 13.46 -17.84 -29.04
N PRO A 36 13.89 -16.76 -28.35
CA PRO A 36 13.37 -16.44 -27.02
C PRO A 36 11.84 -16.45 -27.09
N PRO A 37 11.14 -17.08 -26.13
CA PRO A 37 9.70 -17.01 -26.10
C PRO A 37 9.33 -15.53 -26.09
N ALA A 38 8.56 -15.09 -27.08
CA ALA A 38 8.08 -13.72 -27.13
C ALA A 38 7.44 -13.41 -25.77
N THR A 39 7.96 -12.41 -25.07
CA THR A 39 7.39 -11.88 -23.84
C THR A 39 5.98 -11.43 -24.19
N LYS A 40 4.98 -12.28 -23.91
CA LYS A 40 3.58 -11.88 -24.03
C LYS A 40 3.38 -10.82 -22.97
N THR A 41 3.15 -9.58 -23.39
CA THR A 41 2.68 -8.52 -22.50
C THR A 41 1.33 -8.98 -21.95
N VAL A 42 1.33 -9.54 -20.74
CA VAL A 42 0.11 -9.98 -20.06
C VAL A 42 -0.59 -8.72 -19.59
N VAL A 43 -1.58 -8.27 -20.37
CA VAL A 43 -2.46 -7.16 -19.97
C VAL A 43 -3.23 -7.61 -18.72
N PRO A 44 -3.23 -6.84 -17.62
CA PRO A 44 -3.94 -7.24 -16.42
C PRO A 44 -5.45 -7.36 -16.66
N PRO A 45 -6.17 -8.19 -15.88
CA PRO A 45 -7.62 -8.27 -15.95
C PRO A 45 -8.27 -6.89 -15.84
N LEU A 46 -9.40 -6.69 -16.52
CA LEU A 46 -10.10 -5.40 -16.56
C LEU A 46 -10.42 -4.88 -15.14
N ASP A 47 -10.91 -5.75 -14.26
CA ASP A 47 -11.20 -5.41 -12.86
C ASP A 47 -9.99 -4.90 -12.09
N VAL A 48 -8.80 -5.44 -12.37
CA VAL A 48 -7.55 -5.03 -11.70
C VAL A 48 -7.12 -3.65 -12.17
N ARG A 49 -7.29 -3.35 -13.47
CA ARG A 49 -7.02 -2.02 -14.03
C ARG A 49 -8.01 -0.98 -13.49
N ALA A 50 -9.31 -1.31 -13.46
CA ALA A 50 -10.33 -0.44 -12.89
C ALA A 50 -10.12 -0.20 -11.39
N ALA A 51 -9.72 -1.23 -10.63
CA ALA A 51 -9.37 -1.07 -9.22
C ALA A 51 -8.16 -0.14 -9.04
N ARG A 52 -7.12 -0.29 -9.87
CA ARG A 52 -5.94 0.60 -9.84
C ARG A 52 -6.33 2.06 -10.05
N GLU A 53 -7.17 2.34 -11.05
CA GLU A 53 -7.66 3.69 -11.31
C GLU A 53 -8.44 4.26 -10.12
N LYS A 54 -9.32 3.46 -9.51
CA LYS A 54 -10.05 3.90 -8.30
C LYS A 54 -9.12 4.18 -7.12
N VAL A 55 -8.11 3.34 -6.90
CA VAL A 55 -7.10 3.59 -5.84
C VAL A 55 -6.37 4.90 -6.09
N ASP A 56 -5.97 5.16 -7.34
CA ASP A 56 -5.27 6.39 -7.74
C ASP A 56 -6.14 7.64 -7.52
N VAL A 57 -7.41 7.59 -7.92
CA VAL A 57 -8.38 8.66 -7.69
C VAL A 57 -8.56 8.93 -6.19
N GLN A 58 -8.73 7.89 -5.36
CA GLN A 58 -8.86 8.07 -3.92
C GLN A 58 -7.59 8.64 -3.30
N LEU A 59 -6.41 8.22 -3.77
CA LEU A 59 -5.14 8.76 -3.31
C LEU A 59 -5.03 10.26 -3.61
N SER A 60 -5.41 10.68 -4.82
CA SER A 60 -5.44 12.11 -5.17
C SER A 60 -6.39 12.89 -4.26
N ASN A 61 -7.62 12.39 -4.06
CA ASN A 61 -8.61 13.04 -3.21
C ASN A 61 -8.12 13.23 -1.77
N VAL A 62 -7.52 12.18 -1.19
CA VAL A 62 -6.98 12.22 0.19
C VAL A 62 -5.83 13.22 0.27
N ASN A 63 -4.88 13.17 -0.67
CA ASN A 63 -3.73 14.08 -0.69
C ASN A 63 -4.14 15.55 -0.83
N ASP A 64 -5.10 15.83 -1.71
CA ASP A 64 -5.56 17.20 -1.93
C ASP A 64 -6.35 17.74 -0.73
N PHE A 65 -7.14 16.88 -0.09
CA PHE A 65 -7.82 17.22 1.15
C PHE A 65 -6.80 17.48 2.27
N GLU A 66 -5.82 16.60 2.47
CA GLU A 66 -4.79 16.72 3.51
C GLU A 66 -4.02 18.03 3.35
N LYS A 67 -3.58 18.37 2.12
CA LYS A 67 -2.88 19.63 1.84
C LYS A 67 -3.72 20.84 2.25
N LYS A 68 -5.00 20.87 1.90
CA LYS A 68 -5.91 21.98 2.26
C LYS A 68 -6.12 22.05 3.76
N LEU A 69 -6.38 20.91 4.40
CA LEU A 69 -6.58 20.82 5.84
C LEU A 69 -5.33 21.27 6.61
N ALA A 70 -4.13 20.92 6.13
CA ALA A 70 -2.88 21.31 6.74
C ALA A 70 -2.68 22.83 6.86
N LEU A 71 -3.27 23.61 5.94
CA LEU A 71 -3.17 25.07 5.96
C LEU A 71 -4.07 25.73 7.01
N ILE A 72 -5.19 25.08 7.36
CA ILE A 72 -6.25 25.70 8.18
C ILE A 72 -6.47 25.04 9.54
N ALA A 73 -6.03 23.79 9.73
CA ALA A 73 -6.41 22.96 10.88
C ALA A 73 -6.18 23.67 12.24
N GLN A 74 -4.96 24.12 12.50
CA GLN A 74 -4.64 24.74 13.79
C GLN A 74 -5.36 26.08 13.99
N GLY A 75 -5.45 26.90 12.94
CA GLY A 75 -6.19 28.17 13.00
C GLY A 75 -7.67 27.95 13.27
N LEU A 76 -8.25 26.89 12.71
CA LEU A 76 -9.65 26.53 12.92
C LEU A 76 -9.90 26.05 14.35
N GLU A 77 -9.00 25.27 14.94
CA GLU A 77 -9.11 24.82 16.34
C GLU A 77 -9.05 26.00 17.32
N VAL A 78 -8.10 26.92 17.12
CA VAL A 78 -7.99 28.14 17.93
C VAL A 78 -9.26 28.99 17.79
N ALA A 79 -9.74 29.19 16.56
CA ALA A 79 -10.95 29.96 16.31
C ALA A 79 -12.21 29.29 16.91
N ASP A 80 -12.30 27.96 16.91
CA ASP A 80 -13.39 27.22 17.57
C ASP A 80 -13.33 27.38 19.10
N ALA A 81 -12.14 27.35 19.69
CA ALA A 81 -11.97 27.59 21.12
C ALA A 81 -12.38 29.02 21.51
N ASP A 82 -11.98 30.02 20.72
CA ASP A 82 -12.37 31.42 20.94
C ASP A 82 -13.88 31.65 20.72
N ALA A 83 -14.49 30.97 19.75
CA ALA A 83 -15.94 30.98 19.55
C ALA A 83 -16.68 30.45 20.78
N LYS A 84 -16.26 29.29 21.31
CA LYS A 84 -16.82 28.67 22.52
C LYS A 84 -16.62 29.53 23.78
N ALA A 85 -15.52 30.27 23.84
CA ALA A 85 -15.25 31.20 24.93
C ALA A 85 -16.00 32.54 24.81
N GLY A 86 -16.82 32.74 23.77
CA GLY A 86 -17.56 33.99 23.55
C GLY A 86 -16.68 35.18 23.15
N ARG A 87 -15.45 34.92 22.69
CA ARG A 87 -14.48 35.96 22.29
C ARG A 87 -14.67 36.45 20.86
N LEU A 88 -15.52 35.78 20.10
CA LEU A 88 -15.82 36.13 18.71
C LEU A 88 -17.23 36.73 18.59
N LYS A 89 -17.39 37.61 17.59
CA LYS A 89 -18.73 38.09 17.20
C LYS A 89 -19.60 36.90 16.76
N PRO A 90 -20.92 36.90 17.02
CA PRO A 90 -21.80 35.78 16.68
C PRO A 90 -21.73 35.34 15.21
N GLU A 91 -21.61 36.30 14.29
CA GLU A 91 -21.48 36.01 12.86
C GLU A 91 -20.18 35.26 12.53
N THR A 92 -19.06 35.63 13.18
CA THR A 92 -17.77 34.95 13.00
C THR A 92 -17.84 33.53 13.59
N ALA A 93 -18.42 33.38 14.78
CA ALA A 93 -18.60 32.07 15.40
C ALA A 93 -19.43 31.13 14.50
N ALA A 94 -20.52 31.63 13.90
CA ALA A 94 -21.34 30.86 12.96
C ALA A 94 -20.55 30.39 11.73
N LYS A 95 -19.68 31.25 11.17
CA LYS A 95 -18.79 30.87 10.05
C LYS A 95 -17.81 29.77 10.44
N ILE A 96 -17.25 29.82 11.65
CA ILE A 96 -16.37 28.76 12.17
C ILE A 96 -17.13 27.44 12.29
N THR A 97 -18.33 27.44 12.89
CA THR A 97 -19.16 26.25 13.00
C THR A 97 -19.49 25.65 11.63
N ALA A 98 -19.86 26.49 10.65
CA ALA A 98 -20.16 26.04 9.29
C ALA A 98 -18.93 25.41 8.63
N LYS A 99 -17.74 26.01 8.79
CA LYS A 99 -16.49 25.47 8.23
C LYS A 99 -16.09 24.14 8.86
N LYS A 100 -16.33 23.94 10.16
CA LYS A 100 -16.14 22.65 10.82
C LYS A 100 -17.03 21.56 10.23
N ALA A 101 -18.32 21.87 10.04
CA ALA A 101 -19.27 20.93 9.45
C ALA A 101 -18.86 20.53 8.03
N GLU A 102 -18.43 21.50 7.21
CA GLU A 102 -17.94 21.26 5.85
C GLU A 102 -16.74 20.28 5.83
N ILE A 103 -15.80 20.43 6.77
CA ILE A 103 -14.63 19.54 6.87
C ILE A 103 -15.04 18.13 7.32
N VAL A 104 -15.94 18.02 8.31
CA VAL A 104 -16.47 16.72 8.75
C VAL A 104 -17.18 15.99 7.60
N ASP A 105 -18.01 16.70 6.85
CA ASP A 105 -18.72 16.13 5.70
C ASP A 105 -17.75 15.73 4.58
N ALA A 106 -16.69 16.49 4.35
CA ALA A 106 -15.63 16.12 3.41
C ALA A 106 -14.92 14.81 3.82
N ILE A 107 -14.61 14.64 5.11
CA ILE A 107 -14.00 13.40 5.63
C ILE A 107 -14.98 12.23 5.50
N ARG A 108 -16.27 12.44 5.77
CA ARG A 108 -17.30 11.42 5.59
C ARG A 108 -17.40 10.96 4.13
N ASN A 109 -17.32 11.88 3.17
CA ASN A 109 -17.30 11.54 1.75
C ASN A 109 -16.06 10.70 1.36
N ILE A 110 -14.89 11.04 1.91
CA ILE A 110 -13.67 10.23 1.77
C ILE A 110 -13.90 8.82 2.34
N ARG A 111 -14.44 8.71 3.57
CA ARG A 111 -14.76 7.44 4.22
C ARG A 111 -15.68 6.56 3.38
N VAL A 112 -16.73 7.13 2.79
CA VAL A 112 -17.64 6.39 1.89
C VAL A 112 -16.88 5.84 0.67
N GLY A 113 -16.04 6.68 0.04
CA GLY A 113 -15.22 6.27 -1.10
C GLY A 113 -14.25 5.13 -0.75
N LEU A 114 -13.58 5.23 0.39
CA LEU A 114 -12.65 4.23 0.90
C LEU A 114 -13.35 2.93 1.31
N GLY A 115 -14.51 3.01 1.95
CA GLY A 115 -15.32 1.84 2.32
C GLY A 115 -15.78 1.05 1.10
N ASN A 116 -16.23 1.75 0.05
CA ASN A 116 -16.57 1.12 -1.23
C ASN A 116 -15.34 0.43 -1.85
N LEU A 117 -14.19 1.10 -1.85
CA LEU A 117 -12.95 0.57 -2.39
C LEU A 117 -12.48 -0.69 -1.63
N GLU A 118 -12.44 -0.65 -0.30
CA GLU A 118 -12.06 -1.81 0.51
C GLU A 118 -13.04 -2.98 0.33
N SER A 119 -14.34 -2.68 0.22
CA SER A 119 -15.38 -3.67 -0.07
C SER A 119 -15.16 -4.35 -1.42
N GLU A 120 -14.79 -3.61 -2.47
CA GLU A 120 -14.46 -4.20 -3.77
C GLU A 120 -13.27 -5.16 -3.69
N PHE A 121 -12.21 -4.80 -2.96
CA PHE A 121 -11.05 -5.68 -2.79
C PHE A 121 -11.40 -6.96 -2.00
N ARG A 122 -12.34 -6.86 -1.07
CA ARG A 122 -12.82 -7.99 -0.26
C ARG A 122 -13.74 -8.92 -1.06
N THR A 123 -14.60 -8.36 -1.90
CA THR A 123 -15.70 -9.10 -2.55
C THR A 123 -15.35 -9.62 -3.95
N LYS A 124 -14.41 -8.99 -4.66
CA LYS A 124 -13.99 -9.43 -5.99
C LYS A 124 -12.86 -10.47 -5.88
N PRO A 125 -13.05 -11.73 -6.34
CA PRO A 125 -12.04 -12.78 -6.20
C PRO A 125 -10.68 -12.42 -6.80
N VAL A 126 -10.69 -11.68 -7.92
CA VAL A 126 -9.47 -11.24 -8.62
C VAL A 126 -8.66 -10.20 -7.83
N LEU A 127 -9.29 -9.48 -6.90
CA LEU A 127 -8.68 -8.45 -6.07
C LEU A 127 -8.30 -8.95 -4.66
N ALA A 128 -8.86 -10.08 -4.22
CA ALA A 128 -8.67 -10.61 -2.87
C ALA A 128 -7.18 -10.78 -2.49
N LYS A 129 -6.32 -11.13 -3.44
CA LYS A 129 -4.86 -11.24 -3.23
C LYS A 129 -4.17 -9.91 -2.91
N TYR A 130 -4.79 -8.77 -3.24
CA TYR A 130 -4.28 -7.43 -2.94
C TYR A 130 -4.91 -6.83 -1.69
N LEU A 131 -5.96 -7.45 -1.12
CA LEU A 131 -6.65 -6.96 0.07
C LEU A 131 -5.70 -6.60 1.23
N PRO A 132 -4.63 -7.36 1.54
CA PRO A 132 -3.73 -7.01 2.63
C PRO A 132 -3.05 -5.63 2.50
N SER A 133 -2.89 -5.12 1.26
CA SER A 133 -2.29 -3.79 1.03
C SER A 133 -3.23 -2.63 1.37
N ILE A 134 -4.56 -2.87 1.33
CA ILE A 134 -5.58 -1.84 1.51
C ILE A 134 -6.46 -2.06 2.74
N GLN A 135 -6.44 -3.23 3.37
CA GLN A 135 -7.29 -3.53 4.52
C GLN A 135 -7.07 -2.51 5.67
N GLY A 136 -8.19 -2.13 6.31
CA GLY A 136 -8.19 -1.19 7.44
C GLY A 136 -8.19 0.29 7.03
N ILE A 137 -8.27 0.63 5.75
CA ILE A 137 -8.46 2.04 5.33
C ILE A 137 -9.79 2.60 5.82
N THR A 138 -10.83 1.77 5.94
CA THR A 138 -12.13 2.20 6.45
C THR A 138 -12.02 2.60 7.92
N ASP A 139 -11.29 1.84 8.74
CA ASP A 139 -11.09 2.12 10.17
C ASP A 139 -10.30 3.42 10.36
N LEU A 140 -9.21 3.61 9.60
CA LEU A 140 -8.45 4.87 9.60
C LEU A 140 -9.32 6.07 9.21
N SER A 141 -10.22 5.89 8.24
CA SER A 141 -11.11 6.97 7.81
C SER A 141 -12.17 7.30 8.85
N ALA A 142 -12.63 6.31 9.62
CA ALA A 142 -13.51 6.53 10.76
C ALA A 142 -12.77 7.28 11.88
N GLU A 143 -11.53 6.89 12.18
CA GLU A 143 -10.69 7.58 13.17
C GLU A 143 -10.45 9.05 12.78
N ALA A 144 -10.17 9.34 11.50
CA ALA A 144 -10.06 10.71 11.00
C ALA A 144 -11.36 11.52 11.19
N GLU A 145 -12.51 10.89 10.92
CA GLU A 145 -13.83 11.51 11.11
C GLU A 145 -14.08 11.81 12.59
N ASP A 146 -13.78 10.87 13.48
CA ASP A 146 -13.96 11.03 14.93
C ASP A 146 -13.12 12.19 15.48
N PHE A 147 -11.86 12.33 15.04
CA PHE A 147 -11.04 13.49 15.39
C PHE A 147 -11.66 14.79 14.90
N ALA A 148 -12.16 14.85 13.66
CA ALA A 148 -12.77 16.06 13.11
C ALA A 148 -14.10 16.42 13.83
N ILE A 149 -14.93 15.43 14.17
CA ILE A 149 -16.16 15.61 14.96
C ILE A 149 -15.82 16.17 16.35
N ALA A 150 -14.76 15.67 16.97
CA ALA A 150 -14.24 16.18 18.24
C ALA A 150 -13.62 17.59 18.13
N GLY A 151 -13.52 18.15 16.92
CA GLY A 151 -12.87 19.44 16.66
C GLY A 151 -11.35 19.39 16.74
N LYS A 152 -10.74 18.20 16.62
CA LYS A 152 -9.30 17.94 16.61
C LYS A 152 -8.80 17.75 15.17
N PHE A 153 -8.87 18.81 14.39
CA PHE A 153 -8.47 18.82 12.97
C PHE A 153 -6.98 18.55 12.75
N VAL A 154 -6.10 18.95 13.67
CA VAL A 154 -4.67 18.66 13.60
C VAL A 154 -4.44 17.15 13.74
N ASP A 155 -5.11 16.53 14.71
CA ASP A 155 -4.98 15.08 14.98
C ASP A 155 -5.54 14.24 13.83
N SER A 156 -6.63 14.70 13.19
CA SER A 156 -7.23 14.02 12.03
C SER A 156 -6.27 13.82 10.85
N LYS A 157 -5.18 14.59 10.76
CA LYS A 157 -4.18 14.48 9.68
C LYS A 157 -3.38 13.18 9.74
N THR A 158 -3.16 12.60 10.92
CA THR A 158 -2.36 11.39 11.06
C THR A 158 -3.03 10.18 10.39
N PRO A 159 -4.29 9.83 10.69
CA PRO A 159 -4.98 8.77 9.97
C PRO A 159 -5.12 9.05 8.48
N LEU A 160 -5.33 10.31 8.05
CA LEU A 160 -5.38 10.69 6.63
C LEU A 160 -4.07 10.38 5.88
N ARG A 161 -2.92 10.67 6.51
CA ARG A 161 -1.60 10.30 5.95
C ARG A 161 -1.41 8.80 5.87
N SER A 162 -1.85 8.06 6.88
CA SER A 162 -1.80 6.59 6.89
C SER A 162 -2.66 5.99 5.77
N ILE A 163 -3.81 6.59 5.46
CA ILE A 163 -4.65 6.22 4.31
C ILE A 163 -3.89 6.45 3.00
N ALA A 164 -3.30 7.64 2.81
CA ALA A 164 -2.52 7.97 1.60
C ALA A 164 -1.35 7.00 1.40
N GLN A 165 -0.67 6.61 2.47
CA GLN A 165 0.40 5.61 2.42
C GLN A 165 -0.13 4.24 1.96
N LYS A 166 -1.22 3.74 2.57
CA LYS A 166 -1.82 2.45 2.16
C LYS A 166 -2.27 2.43 0.70
N LEU A 167 -2.87 3.51 0.22
CA LEU A 167 -3.26 3.63 -1.18
C LEU A 167 -2.03 3.62 -2.11
N THR A 168 -0.96 4.30 -1.71
CA THR A 168 0.34 4.26 -2.43
C THR A 168 0.91 2.85 -2.47
N ASP A 169 0.93 2.14 -1.35
CA ASP A 169 1.42 0.76 -1.26
C ASP A 169 0.56 -0.19 -2.11
N THR A 170 -0.76 0.03 -2.14
CA THR A 170 -1.69 -0.71 -2.98
C THR A 170 -1.38 -0.49 -4.48
N LEU A 171 -1.10 0.74 -4.90
CA LEU A 171 -0.71 1.04 -6.29
C LEU A 171 0.63 0.41 -6.69
N ALA A 172 1.53 0.19 -5.72
CA ALA A 172 2.82 -0.44 -5.94
C ALA A 172 2.69 -1.95 -6.21
N VAL A 173 1.71 -2.62 -5.59
CA VAL A 173 1.49 -4.06 -5.77
C VAL A 173 0.49 -4.41 -6.88
N LEU A 174 -0.39 -3.47 -7.26
CA LEU A 174 -1.26 -3.65 -8.42
C LEU A 174 -0.43 -3.63 -9.72
N PRO A 175 -0.69 -4.53 -10.68
CA PRO A 175 -0.03 -4.50 -11.97
C PRO A 175 -0.48 -3.26 -12.78
N ARG A 176 0.37 -2.82 -13.71
CA ARG A 176 0.10 -1.73 -14.66
C ARG A 176 -0.46 -2.28 -15.96
#